data_AF-A0A8T4T096-F1
#
_entry.id   AF-A0A8T4T096-F1
#
_cell.length_a   1.000
_cell.length_b   1.000
_cell.length_c   1.000
_cell.angle_alpha   90.00
_cell.angle_beta   90.00
_cell.angle_gamma   90.00
#
_symmetry.space_group_name_H-M   'P 1'
#
loop_
_entity.id
_entity.type
_entity.pdbx_description
1 polymer ?
#
loop_
_entity_poly.entity_id
_entity_poly.type
_entity_poly.pdbx_seq_one_letter_code
_entity_poly.pdbx_strand_id
1 'polypeptide(L)'
;MQIAQIKRLQYLDKGVKVYKTSDATTRAKKEAYFMKLLNSKNIGPKFLSLQDDFIVYNFIRGERFSNWVNSASKEAIIFVLKKIMLQCFQLDLLKINKLEFHNPKKHILIDKNNSPVFIDFERCYFTKNPKNLTQFCQFLTSPFMQ
;
A
#
# COMPACT_ATOMS: atom_id res chain seq x y z
N MET A 1 11.24 -12.01 -12.86
CA MET A 1 10.15 -11.26 -12.18
C MET A 1 9.34 -12.27 -11.38
N GLN A 2 9.70 -12.54 -10.12
CA GLN A 2 9.09 -13.61 -9.33
C GLN A 2 8.16 -13.04 -8.27
N ILE A 3 6.91 -13.51 -8.36
CA ILE A 3 5.73 -13.07 -7.64
C ILE A 3 5.81 -13.59 -6.20
N ALA A 4 5.78 -12.68 -5.22
CA ALA A 4 5.52 -13.03 -3.84
C ALA A 4 4.16 -13.74 -3.76
N GLN A 5 4.11 -14.98 -3.25
CA GLN A 5 2.85 -15.69 -3.05
C GLN A 5 2.23 -15.23 -1.73
N ILE A 6 1.09 -14.54 -1.81
CA ILE A 6 0.28 -14.23 -0.64
C ILE A 6 -0.62 -15.45 -0.38
N LYS A 7 -0.38 -16.17 0.73
CA LYS A 7 -1.27 -17.24 1.20
C LYS A 7 -2.08 -16.72 2.40
N ARG A 8 -3.40 -16.90 2.35
CA ARG A 8 -4.32 -16.66 3.48
C ARG A 8 -4.26 -17.88 4.40
N LEU A 9 -3.95 -17.68 5.68
CA LEU A 9 -4.18 -18.69 6.72
C LEU A 9 -5.62 -18.49 7.23
N GLN A 10 -6.55 -19.35 6.86
CA GLN A 10 -8.00 -19.11 7.05
C GLN A 10 -8.44 -18.97 8.52
N TYR A 11 -7.64 -19.43 9.49
CA TYR A 11 -7.96 -19.43 10.92
C TYR A 11 -7.48 -18.21 11.70
N LEU A 12 -6.68 -17.34 11.08
CA LEU A 12 -6.17 -16.10 11.67
C LEU A 12 -6.25 -15.03 10.60
N ASP A 13 -6.88 -13.87 10.83
CA ASP A 13 -6.97 -12.76 9.85
C ASP A 13 -5.59 -12.14 9.53
N LYS A 14 -4.71 -12.93 8.91
CA LYS A 14 -3.29 -12.69 8.68
C LYS A 14 -2.94 -12.98 7.22
N GLY A 15 -2.22 -12.06 6.61
CA GLY A 15 -1.53 -12.24 5.34
C GLY A 15 -0.08 -12.61 5.57
N VAL A 16 0.46 -13.50 4.71
CA VAL A 16 1.88 -13.84 4.68
C VAL A 16 2.43 -13.48 3.31
N LYS A 17 3.48 -12.65 3.26
CA LYS A 17 4.21 -12.33 2.02
C LYS A 17 5.59 -12.99 2.09
N VAL A 18 5.83 -13.95 1.20
CA VAL A 18 7.08 -14.72 1.08
C VAL A 18 7.92 -14.20 -0.08
N TYR A 19 9.22 -14.00 0.14
CA TYR A 19 10.19 -13.53 -0.84
C TYR A 19 11.06 -14.71 -1.28
N LYS A 20 11.20 -14.94 -2.60
CA LYS A 20 11.89 -16.12 -3.15
C LYS A 20 13.18 -15.80 -3.92
N THR A 21 13.72 -14.59 -3.74
CA THR A 21 14.91 -14.11 -4.44
C THR A 21 16.18 -14.31 -3.61
N SER A 22 17.37 -14.23 -4.23
CA SER A 22 18.64 -14.32 -3.50
C SER A 22 18.83 -13.23 -2.44
N ASP A 23 18.15 -12.09 -2.61
CA ASP A 23 18.11 -10.96 -1.68
C ASP A 23 16.85 -10.95 -0.79
N ALA A 24 16.13 -12.09 -0.67
CA ALA A 24 14.85 -12.21 0.04
C ALA A 24 14.87 -11.56 1.43
N THR A 25 15.88 -11.86 2.24
CA THR A 25 15.98 -11.34 3.60
C THR A 25 16.16 -9.83 3.67
N THR A 26 16.95 -9.27 2.75
CA THR A 26 17.14 -7.82 2.68
C THR A 26 15.84 -7.12 2.29
N ARG A 27 15.10 -7.67 1.32
CA ARG A 27 13.80 -7.14 0.89
C ARG A 27 12.76 -7.22 1.99
N ALA A 28 12.65 -8.36 2.66
CA ALA A 28 11.72 -8.58 3.76
C ALA A 28 12.01 -7.60 4.92
N LYS A 29 13.28 -7.44 5.30
CA LYS A 29 13.71 -6.46 6.32
C LYS A 29 13.36 -5.03 5.93
N LYS A 30 13.62 -4.64 4.68
CA LYS A 30 13.31 -3.30 4.17
C LYS A 30 11.82 -3.02 4.19
N GLU A 31 11.00 -3.93 3.68
CA GLU A 31 9.55 -3.76 3.66
C GLU A 31 8.96 -3.74 5.07
N ALA A 32 9.43 -4.62 5.98
CA ALA A 32 9.03 -4.62 7.37
C ALA A 32 9.38 -3.30 8.08
N TYR A 33 10.55 -2.74 7.79
CA TYR A 33 10.97 -1.44 8.32
C TYR A 33 9.99 -0.33 7.93
N PHE A 34 9.68 -0.19 6.63
CA PHE A 34 8.74 0.83 6.17
C PHE A 34 7.32 0.57 6.67
N MET A 35 6.87 -0.68 6.69
CA MET A 35 5.55 -1.05 7.21
C MET A 35 5.39 -0.65 8.68
N LYS A 36 6.36 -0.98 9.55
CA LYS A 36 6.37 -0.56 10.96
C LYS A 36 6.35 0.96 11.12
N LEU A 37 7.19 1.66 10.35
CA LEU A 37 7.25 3.12 10.39
C LEU A 37 5.90 3.74 10.01
N LEU A 38 5.28 3.26 8.93
CA LEU A 38 4.02 3.78 8.41
C LEU A 38 2.81 3.40 9.27
N ASN A 39 2.84 2.25 9.95
CA ASN A 39 1.82 1.88 10.92
C ASN A 39 1.69 2.88 12.08
N SER A 40 2.78 3.56 12.47
CA SER A 40 2.71 4.64 13.48
C SER A 40 1.87 5.84 13.04
N LYS A 41 1.60 5.96 11.74
CA LYS A 41 0.72 6.97 11.13
C LYS A 41 -0.60 6.38 10.64
N ASN A 42 -0.92 5.14 11.02
CA ASN A 42 -2.07 4.39 10.53
C ASN A 42 -2.09 4.21 9.00
N ILE A 43 -0.91 4.14 8.38
CA ILE A 43 -0.76 3.86 6.95
C ILE A 43 -0.36 2.39 6.77
N GLY A 44 -1.12 1.70 5.93
CA GLY A 44 -0.84 0.32 5.52
C GLY A 44 -1.37 -0.78 6.45
N PRO A 45 -1.18 -2.05 6.07
CA PRO A 45 -1.52 -3.19 6.93
C PRO A 45 -0.72 -3.18 8.23
N LYS A 46 -1.34 -3.60 9.33
CA LYS A 46 -0.67 -3.76 10.62
C LYS A 46 0.37 -4.88 10.54
N PHE A 47 1.63 -4.54 10.69
CA PHE A 47 2.74 -5.47 10.81
C PHE A 47 2.56 -6.35 12.06
N LEU A 48 2.86 -7.66 11.92
CA LEU A 48 2.80 -8.61 13.03
C LEU A 48 4.17 -9.22 13.32
N SER A 49 4.83 -9.79 12.30
CA SER A 49 6.15 -10.38 12.47
C SER A 49 6.95 -10.38 11.17
N LEU A 50 8.26 -10.49 11.32
CA LEU A 50 9.24 -10.68 10.25
C LEU A 50 10.04 -11.91 10.61
N GLN A 51 10.19 -12.83 9.67
CA GLN A 51 11.17 -13.89 9.68
C GLN A 51 12.10 -13.71 8.47
N ASP A 52 13.10 -14.58 8.32
CA ASP A 52 14.18 -14.41 7.35
C ASP A 52 13.70 -14.00 5.96
N ASP A 53 12.72 -14.69 5.38
CA ASP A 53 12.26 -14.49 4.01
C ASP A 53 10.75 -14.25 3.91
N PHE A 54 10.06 -13.93 5.02
CA PHE A 54 8.64 -13.61 4.99
C PHE A 54 8.19 -12.60 6.05
N ILE A 55 7.13 -11.87 5.69
CA ILE A 55 6.45 -10.93 6.58
C ILE A 55 5.03 -11.43 6.85
N VAL A 56 4.61 -11.34 8.11
CA VAL A 56 3.22 -11.56 8.52
C VAL A 56 2.60 -10.22 8.92
N TYR A 57 1.39 -9.96 8.44
CA TYR A 57 0.65 -8.74 8.69
C TYR A 57 -0.85 -9.03 8.78
N ASN A 58 -1.65 -8.10 9.31
CA ASN A 58 -3.10 -8.24 9.33
C ASN A 58 -3.64 -8.30 7.89
N PHE A 59 -4.41 -9.34 7.59
CA PHE A 59 -5.03 -9.46 6.28
C PHE A 59 -6.03 -8.32 6.06
N ILE A 60 -5.88 -7.60 4.95
CA ILE A 60 -6.79 -6.53 4.59
C ILE A 60 -7.95 -7.15 3.81
N ARG A 61 -9.13 -7.17 4.41
CA ARG A 61 -10.37 -7.53 3.73
C ARG A 61 -10.86 -6.31 2.96
N GLY A 62 -10.52 -6.25 1.68
CA GLY A 62 -10.89 -5.12 0.83
C GLY A 62 -10.80 -5.44 -0.65
N GLU A 63 -11.42 -4.58 -1.43
CA GLU A 63 -11.41 -4.64 -2.89
C GLU A 63 -10.30 -3.73 -3.45
N ARG A 64 -9.74 -4.08 -4.61
CA ARG A 64 -8.79 -3.18 -5.30
C ARG A 64 -9.47 -1.87 -5.66
N PHE A 65 -8.77 -0.75 -5.44
CA PHE A 65 -9.29 0.58 -5.76
C PHE A 65 -9.85 0.69 -7.19
N SER A 66 -9.20 0.07 -8.18
CA SER A 66 -9.70 0.06 -9.57
C SER A 66 -11.08 -0.57 -9.75
N ASN A 67 -11.39 -1.60 -8.96
CA ASN A 67 -12.66 -2.31 -9.10
C ASN A 67 -13.72 -1.64 -8.24
N TRP A 68 -13.34 -1.21 -7.03
CA TRP A 68 -14.22 -0.51 -6.09
C TRP A 68 -14.82 0.77 -6.69
N VAL A 69 -14.04 1.55 -7.44
CA VAL A 69 -14.52 2.77 -8.11
C VAL A 69 -15.69 2.51 -9.07
N ASN A 70 -15.76 1.34 -9.69
CA ASN A 70 -16.82 1.02 -10.67
C ASN A 70 -18.20 0.83 -10.04
N SER A 71 -18.27 0.57 -8.73
CA SER A 71 -19.54 0.32 -8.01
C SER A 71 -19.82 1.35 -6.91
N ALA A 72 -18.86 2.22 -6.60
CA ALA A 72 -18.98 3.21 -5.54
C ALA A 72 -19.77 4.47 -5.97
N SER A 73 -20.47 5.09 -5.01
CA SER A 73 -21.09 6.39 -5.24
C SER A 73 -20.06 7.50 -5.41
N LYS A 74 -20.43 8.59 -6.07
CA LYS A 74 -19.55 9.76 -6.26
C LYS A 74 -19.05 10.32 -4.93
N GLU A 75 -19.91 10.38 -3.92
CA GLU A 75 -19.60 10.90 -2.59
C GLU A 75 -18.56 10.01 -1.90
N ALA A 76 -18.74 8.69 -2.00
CA ALA A 76 -17.78 7.72 -1.46
C ALA A 76 -16.42 7.84 -2.17
N ILE A 77 -16.41 7.97 -3.50
CA ILE A 77 -15.18 8.15 -4.28
C ILE A 77 -14.44 9.41 -3.81
N ILE A 78 -15.13 10.55 -3.73
CA ILE A 78 -14.51 11.81 -3.27
C ILE A 78 -13.95 11.65 -1.86
N PHE A 79 -14.66 10.97 -0.96
CA PHE A 79 -14.20 10.72 0.41
C PHE A 79 -12.93 9.85 0.45
N VAL A 80 -12.90 8.77 -0.32
CA VAL A 80 -11.72 7.88 -0.41
C VAL A 80 -10.54 8.60 -1.04
N LEU A 81 -10.74 9.38 -2.10
CA LEU A 81 -9.70 10.18 -2.74
C LEU A 81 -9.05 11.16 -1.77
N LYS A 82 -9.85 11.88 -0.96
CA LYS A 82 -9.35 12.75 0.11
C LYS A 82 -8.46 11.99 1.10
N LYS A 83 -8.90 10.81 1.56
CA LYS A 83 -8.10 9.96 2.46
C LYS A 83 -6.78 9.50 1.82
N ILE A 84 -6.80 9.11 0.54
CA ILE A 84 -5.59 8.71 -0.19
C ILE A 84 -4.62 9.90 -0.28
N MET A 85 -5.10 11.07 -0.68
CA MET A 85 -4.28 12.29 -0.79
C MET A 85 -3.65 12.67 0.56
N LEU A 86 -4.40 12.57 1.65
CA LEU A 86 -3.86 12.82 3.00
C LEU A 86 -2.74 11.84 3.37
N GLN A 87 -2.90 10.54 3.07
CA GLN A 87 -1.83 9.56 3.30
C GLN A 87 -0.61 9.82 2.40
N CYS A 88 -0.81 10.19 1.13
CA CYS A 88 0.28 10.59 0.23
C CYS A 88 1.04 11.82 0.77
N PHE A 89 0.32 12.82 1.26
CA PHE A 89 0.91 14.00 1.89
C PHE A 89 1.71 13.64 3.15
N GLN A 90 1.20 12.72 3.98
CA GLN A 90 1.95 12.22 5.14
C GLN A 90 3.25 11.51 4.76
N LEU A 91 3.26 10.73 3.68
CA LEU A 91 4.50 10.14 3.15
C LEU A 91 5.50 11.22 2.72
N ASP A 92 5.02 12.26 2.05
CA ASP A 92 5.85 13.39 1.61
C ASP A 92 6.45 14.15 2.81
N LEU A 93 5.68 14.37 3.88
CA LEU A 93 6.19 14.97 5.12
C LEU A 93 7.26 14.10 5.80
N LEU A 94 7.09 12.78 5.77
CA LEU A 94 8.07 11.82 6.29
C LEU A 94 9.31 11.66 5.40
N LYS A 95 9.39 12.37 4.27
CA LYS A 95 10.47 12.22 3.30
C LYS A 95 10.56 10.81 2.72
N ILE A 96 9.44 10.09 2.64
CA ILE A 96 9.35 8.73 2.10
C ILE A 96 8.71 8.79 0.72
N ASN A 97 9.29 8.12 -0.26
CA ASN A 97 8.67 7.93 -1.57
C ASN A 97 8.38 6.45 -1.80
N LYS A 98 7.13 6.12 -2.17
CA LYS A 98 6.69 4.74 -2.42
C LYS A 98 7.01 4.25 -3.83
N LEU A 99 7.18 5.16 -4.80
CA LEU A 99 7.35 4.90 -6.24
C LEU A 99 6.15 4.28 -6.98
N GLU A 100 5.03 3.98 -6.31
CA GLU A 100 3.91 3.23 -6.91
C GLU A 100 2.65 4.07 -7.19
N PHE A 101 2.67 5.38 -6.94
CA PHE A 101 1.50 6.25 -7.14
C PHE A 101 1.31 6.75 -8.58
N HIS A 102 2.21 6.39 -9.50
CA HIS A 102 1.99 6.52 -10.94
C HIS A 102 1.00 5.47 -11.48
N ASN A 103 0.79 4.36 -10.76
CA ASN A 103 -0.23 3.34 -11.09
C ASN A 103 -0.87 2.75 -9.82
N PRO A 104 -1.65 3.54 -9.06
CA PRO A 104 -2.17 3.15 -7.76
C PRO A 104 -3.26 2.07 -7.81
N LYS A 105 -3.79 1.77 -9.01
CA LYS A 105 -4.94 0.87 -9.26
C LYS A 105 -4.83 -0.47 -8.51
N LYS A 106 -3.62 -1.03 -8.41
CA LYS A 106 -3.32 -2.33 -7.79
C LYS A 106 -2.65 -2.25 -6.42
N HIS A 107 -2.26 -1.05 -5.96
CA HIS A 107 -1.50 -0.84 -4.72
C HIS A 107 -2.33 -0.21 -3.59
N ILE A 108 -3.63 -0.04 -3.81
CA ILE A 108 -4.59 0.46 -2.82
C ILE A 108 -5.75 -0.54 -2.73
N LEU A 109 -6.04 -0.98 -1.51
CA LEU A 109 -7.24 -1.75 -1.18
C LEU A 109 -8.23 -0.85 -0.43
N ILE A 110 -9.52 -0.94 -0.74
CA ILE A 110 -10.58 -0.25 -0.03
C ILE A 110 -11.32 -1.28 0.84
N ASP A 111 -11.32 -1.05 2.15
CA ASP A 111 -12.08 -1.91 3.06
C ASP A 111 -13.59 -1.64 2.99
N LYS A 112 -14.37 -2.47 3.68
CA LYS A 112 -15.84 -2.33 3.76
C LYS A 112 -16.32 -1.00 4.36
N ASN A 113 -15.44 -0.23 5.01
CA ASN A 113 -15.75 1.05 5.64
C ASN A 113 -15.25 2.24 4.79
N ASN A 114 -14.96 2.03 3.49
CA ASN A 114 -14.40 3.04 2.60
C ASN A 114 -13.10 3.66 3.13
N SER A 115 -12.26 2.83 3.76
CA SER A 115 -10.93 3.23 4.21
C SER A 115 -9.87 2.66 3.26
N PRO A 116 -9.09 3.54 2.59
CA PRO A 116 -8.03 3.11 1.70
C PRO A 116 -6.81 2.65 2.49
N VAL A 117 -6.27 1.49 2.11
CA VAL A 117 -5.09 0.89 2.70
C VAL A 117 -4.03 0.70 1.62
N PHE A 118 -2.88 1.34 1.81
CA PHE A 118 -1.73 1.15 0.93
C PHE A 118 -1.07 -0.20 1.17
N ILE A 119 -0.77 -0.91 0.10
CA ILE A 119 -0.06 -2.19 0.16
C ILE A 119 1.26 -2.10 -0.60
N ASP A 120 2.14 -3.04 -0.32
CA ASP A 120 3.44 -3.22 -0.97
C ASP A 120 4.42 -2.05 -0.72
N PHE A 121 5.25 -2.17 0.30
CA PHE A 121 6.23 -1.14 0.70
C PHE A 121 7.67 -1.48 0.30
N GLU A 122 7.87 -2.51 -0.52
CA GLU A 122 9.20 -2.98 -0.93
C GLU A 122 10.06 -1.89 -1.60
N ARG A 123 9.39 -1.04 -2.39
CA ARG A 123 10.02 0.04 -3.15
C ARG A 123 10.13 1.36 -2.40
N CYS A 124 9.63 1.43 -1.17
CA CYS A 124 9.78 2.64 -0.36
C CYS A 124 11.26 2.96 -0.13
N TYR A 125 11.57 4.26 -0.09
CA TYR A 125 12.90 4.77 0.26
C TYR A 125 12.78 6.22 0.75
N PHE A 126 13.80 6.70 1.46
CA PHE A 126 13.87 8.10 1.88
C PHE A 126 14.43 9.00 0.79
N THR A 127 13.89 10.21 0.66
CA THR A 127 14.35 11.22 -0.30
C THR A 127 14.04 12.63 0.19
N LYS A 128 14.90 13.60 -0.14
CA LYS A 128 14.65 15.02 0.17
C LYS A 128 13.43 15.58 -0.58
N ASN A 129 13.15 15.00 -1.75
CA ASN A 129 12.12 15.44 -2.71
C ASN A 129 11.11 14.31 -3.00
N PRO A 130 10.27 13.92 -2.01
CA PRO A 130 9.21 12.96 -2.25
C PRO A 130 8.12 13.59 -3.12
N LYS A 131 7.40 12.76 -3.88
CA LYS A 131 6.43 13.19 -4.90
C LYS A 131 5.16 12.34 -4.88
N ASN A 132 4.79 11.76 -3.74
CA ASN A 132 3.66 10.83 -3.69
C ASN A 132 2.35 11.55 -4.00
N LEU A 133 2.12 12.73 -3.39
CA LEU A 133 0.89 13.49 -3.61
C LEU A 133 0.80 14.00 -5.06
N THR A 134 1.88 14.58 -5.58
CA THR A 134 1.89 15.12 -6.94
C THR A 134 1.74 14.03 -7.99
N GLN A 135 2.39 12.87 -7.82
CA GLN A 135 2.19 11.70 -8.69
C GLN A 135 0.74 11.20 -8.64
N PHE A 136 0.14 11.15 -7.44
CA PHE A 136 -1.26 10.74 -7.32
C PHE A 136 -2.20 11.73 -8.01
N CYS A 137 -2.01 13.05 -7.82
CA CYS A 137 -2.79 14.06 -8.53
C CYS A 137 -2.65 13.93 -10.06
N GLN A 138 -1.43 13.70 -10.55
CA GLN A 138 -1.19 13.47 -11.98
C GLN A 138 -1.92 12.22 -12.48
N PHE A 139 -1.96 11.15 -11.68
CA PHE A 139 -2.76 9.97 -12.01
C PHE A 139 -4.26 10.31 -12.13
N LEU A 140 -4.82 11.09 -11.19
CA LEU A 140 -6.23 11.49 -11.20
C LEU A 140 -6.61 12.31 -12.44
N THR A 141 -5.70 13.14 -12.95
CA THR A 141 -5.94 14.00 -14.11
C THR A 141 -5.53 13.34 -15.43
N SER A 142 -4.91 12.16 -15.39
CA SER A 142 -4.46 11.47 -16.59
C SER A 142 -5.64 10.84 -17.36
N PRO A 143 -5.53 10.70 -18.70
CA PRO A 143 -6.54 10.02 -19.51
C PRO A 143 -6.79 8.56 -19.08
N PHE A 144 -5.86 7.96 -18.33
CA PHE A 144 -5.94 6.58 -17.83
C PHE A 144 -7.00 6.37 -16.74
N MET A 145 -7.67 7.43 -16.28
CA MET A 145 -8.83 7.33 -15.38
C MET A 145 -10.18 7.24 -16.15
N GLN A 146 -10.20 7.56 -17.45
CA GLN A 146 -11.35 7.27 -18.33
C GLN A 146 -11.40 5.79 -18.68
#